data_AF-A0A9D1I2V2-F1
#
_entry.id   AF-A0A9D1I2V2-F1
#
_cell.length_a   1.000
_cell.length_b   1.000
_cell.length_c   1.000
_cell.angle_alpha   90.00
_cell.angle_beta   90.00
_cell.angle_gamma   90.00
#
_symmetry.space_group_name_H-M   'P 1'
#
loop_
_entity.id
_entity.type
_entity.pdbx_description
1 polymer ?
#
loop_
_entity_poly.entity_id
_entity_poly.type
_entity_poly.pdbx_seq_one_letter_code
_entity_poly.pdbx_strand_id
1 'polypeptide(L)' 'AAKNCDMICANSLTSGGAGFGSETNIITMITQNGEEALEKMTKEEAAHIILDRLSAICS' A
#
# COMPACT_ATOMS: atom_id res chain seq x y z
N ALA A 1 9.92 -7.20 -18.00
CA ALA A 1 10.80 -6.18 -17.42
C ALA A 1 10.45 -6.05 -15.94
N ALA A 2 11.42 -6.09 -15.03
CA ALA A 2 11.18 -5.80 -13.62
C ALA A 2 10.93 -4.29 -13.47
N LYS A 3 9.99 -3.90 -12.60
CA LYS A 3 9.80 -2.50 -12.26
C LYS A 3 10.95 -2.09 -11.33
N ASN A 4 11.69 -1.04 -11.69
CA ASN A 4 12.80 -0.51 -10.90
C ASN A 4 12.26 0.47 -9.84
N CYS A 5 11.42 -0.03 -8.94
CA CYS A 5 10.77 0.76 -7.89
C CYS A 5 11.25 0.28 -6.51
N ASP A 6 11.47 1.21 -5.58
CA ASP A 6 11.85 0.89 -4.19
C ASP A 6 10.67 0.37 -3.36
N MET A 7 9.45 0.77 -3.73
CA MET A 7 8.21 0.38 -3.08
C MET A 7 7.06 0.27 -4.08
N ILE A 8 6.21 -0.74 -3.94
CA ILE A 8 4.97 -0.93 -4.68
C ILE A 8 3.82 -1.09 -3.67
N CYS A 9 2.78 -0.26 -3.78
CA CYS A 9 1.56 -0.39 -3.00
C CYS A 9 0.50 -1.11 -3.84
N ALA A 10 0.27 -2.39 -3.58
CA ALA A 10 -0.71 -3.20 -4.28
C ALA A 10 -2.03 -3.21 -3.51
N ASN A 11 -3.04 -2.48 -4.00
CA ASN A 11 -4.39 -2.49 -3.41
C ASN A 11 -5.18 -3.73 -3.90
N SER A 12 -5.77 -4.49 -2.98
CA SER A 12 -6.69 -5.57 -3.31
C SER A 12 -8.03 -4.99 -3.78
N LEU A 13 -8.51 -5.43 -4.95
CA LEU A 13 -9.81 -5.04 -5.52
C LEU A 13 -10.91 -6.08 -5.27
N THR A 14 -10.56 -7.26 -4.76
CA THR A 14 -11.45 -8.43 -4.66
C THR A 14 -11.91 -8.70 -3.23
N SER A 15 -11.26 -8.08 -2.24
CA SER A 15 -11.65 -8.18 -0.83
C SER A 15 -12.78 -7.19 -0.54
N GLY A 16 -13.88 -7.65 0.07
CA GLY A 16 -15.09 -6.84 0.29
C GLY A 16 -14.81 -5.45 0.89
N GLY A 17 -15.05 -4.41 0.09
CA GLY A 17 -14.86 -3.00 0.46
C GLY A 17 -13.43 -2.48 0.36
N ALA A 18 -12.54 -3.08 -0.43
CA ALA A 18 -11.36 -2.39 -0.95
C ALA A 18 -11.44 -2.46 -2.48
N GLY A 19 -11.56 -1.32 -3.14
CA GLY A 19 -11.82 -1.28 -4.57
C GLY A 19 -12.26 0.08 -5.09
N PHE A 20 -12.45 0.19 -6.40
CA PHE A 20 -12.94 1.41 -7.03
C PHE A 20 -14.32 1.79 -6.46
N GLY A 21 -14.48 3.05 -6.07
CA GLY A 21 -15.73 3.56 -5.48
C GLY A 21 -15.95 3.20 -4.01
N SER A 22 -14.98 2.57 -3.34
CA SER A 22 -15.00 2.36 -1.88
C SER A 22 -14.18 3.42 -1.16
N GLU A 23 -14.50 3.71 0.09
CA GLU A 23 -13.77 4.65 0.97
C GLU A 23 -12.54 4.02 1.63
N THR A 24 -12.38 2.71 1.51
CA THR A 24 -11.32 1.94 2.18
C THR A 24 -10.41 1.19 1.20
N ASN A 25 -9.19 0.94 1.63
CA ASN A 25 -8.16 0.18 0.93
C ASN A 25 -7.72 -1.03 1.76
N ILE A 26 -7.21 -2.06 1.08
CA ILE A 26 -6.49 -3.19 1.67
C ILE A 26 -5.22 -3.34 0.85
N ILE A 27 -4.09 -2.90 1.39
CA ILE A 27 -2.84 -2.75 0.64
C ILE A 27 -1.82 -3.79 1.09
N THR A 28 -1.15 -4.42 0.13
CA THR A 28 0.12 -5.09 0.35
C THR A 28 1.24 -4.18 -0.14
N MET A 29 2.19 -3.88 0.74
CA MET A 29 3.33 -3.03 0.45
C MET A 29 4.55 -3.90 0.18
N ILE A 30 5.09 -3.80 -1.03
CA ILE A 30 6.16 -4.66 -1.54
C ILE A 30 7.40 -3.79 -1.68
N THR A 31 8.48 -4.18 -1.03
CA THR A 31 9.80 -3.52 -1.08
C THR A 31 10.89 -4.55 -1.38
N GLN A 32 12.13 -4.09 -1.56
CA GLN A 32 13.29 -5.00 -1.69
C GLN A 32 13.52 -5.86 -0.43
N ASN A 33 13.04 -5.42 0.73
CA ASN A 33 13.21 -6.10 2.01
C ASN A 33 12.10 -7.14 2.30
N GLY A 34 11.04 -7.16 1.49
CA GLY A 34 9.91 -8.06 1.65
C GLY A 34 8.55 -7.37 1.49
N GLU A 35 7.52 -8.07 1.94
CA GLU A 35 6.12 -7.65 1.80
C GLU A 35 5.46 -7.46 3.17
N GLU A 36 4.68 -6.39 3.32
CA GLU A 36 3.88 -6.07 4.50
C GLU A 36 2.40 -5.99 4.08
N ALA A 37 1.55 -6.83 4.68
CA ALA A 37 0.11 -6.75 4.50
C ALA A 37 -0.46 -5.74 5.49
N LEU A 38 -1.13 -4.70 5.00
CA LEU A 38 -1.80 -3.70 5.81
C LEU A 38 -3.27 -4.09 6.02
N GLU A 39 -3.79 -3.78 7.20
CA GLU A 39 -5.21 -3.99 7.52
C GLU A 39 -6.13 -3.13 6.64
N LYS A 40 -7.43 -3.44 6.65
CA LYS A 40 -8.41 -2.60 5.95
C LYS A 40 -8.51 -1.24 6.65
N MET A 41 -8.30 -0.17 5.90
CA MET A 41 -8.28 1.20 6.43
C MET A 41 -8.85 2.19 5.42
N THR A 42 -9.17 3.40 5.86
CA THR A 42 -9.58 4.50 4.96
C THR A 42 -8.47 4.87 3.98
N LYS A 43 -8.84 5.55 2.90
CA LYS A 43 -7.85 6.06 1.93
C LYS A 43 -6.90 7.07 2.56
N GLU A 44 -7.39 7.89 3.48
CA GLU A 44 -6.63 8.89 4.21
C GLU A 44 -5.58 8.21 5.12
N GLU A 45 -5.99 7.21 5.91
CA GLU A 45 -5.07 6.42 6.74
C GLU A 45 -4.02 5.70 5.89
N ALA A 46 -4.44 5.10 4.77
CA ALA A 46 -3.52 4.46 3.84
C ALA A 46 -2.48 5.45 3.28
N ALA A 47 -2.89 6.68 2.94
CA ALA A 47 -1.99 7.71 2.44
C ALA A 47 -0.92 8.09 3.48
N HIS A 48 -1.31 8.23 4.75
CA HIS A 48 -0.37 8.52 5.83
C HIS A 48 0.66 7.40 6.01
N ILE A 49 0.23 6.14 6.04
CA ILE A 49 1.14 4.99 6.19
C ILE A 49 2.11 4.90 5.02
N ILE A 50 1.63 5.11 3.79
CA ILE A 50 2.48 5.09 2.59
C ILE A 50 3.56 6.18 2.68
N LEU A 51 3.21 7.39 3.11
CA LEU A 51 4.15 8.49 3.27
C LEU A 51 5.19 8.22 4.36
N ASP A 52 4.77 7.68 5.50
CA ASP A 52 5.68 7.32 6.59
C ASP A 52 6.70 6.27 6.16
N ARG A 53 6.25 5.25 5.42
CA ARG A 53 7.10 4.17 4.91
C ARG A 53 8.05 4.67 3.83
N LEU A 54 7.57 5.53 2.92
CA LEU A 54 8.42 6.17 1.92
C LEU A 54 9.51 7.04 2.56
N SER A 55 9.15 7.82 3.60
CA SER A 55 10.10 8.62 4.38
C SER A 55 11.22 7.77 4.99
N ALA A 56 10.86 6.59 5.54
CA ALA A 56 11.82 5.64 6.09
C ALA A 56 12.75 4.99 5.04
N ILE A 57 12.31 4.89 3.78
CA ILE A 57 13.14 4.38 2.67
C ILE A 57 14.10 5.45 2.15
N CYS A 58 13.67 6.71 2.13
CA CYS A 58 14.47 7.85 1.63
C CYS A 58 15.50 8.39 2.64
N SER A 59 15.49 7.89 3.88
CA SER A 59 16.40 8.29 4.96
C SER A 59 17.62 7.38 5.04
#